data_AF-A0A958GDQ1-F1
#
_entry.id   AF-A0A958GDQ1-F1
#
_cell.length_a   1.000
_cell.length_b   1.000
_cell.length_c   1.000
_cell.angle_alpha   90.00
_cell.angle_beta   90.00
_cell.angle_gamma   90.00
#
_symmetry.space_group_name_H-M   'P 1'
#
loop_
_entity.id
_entity.type
_entity.pdbx_description
1 polymer ?
#
loop_
_entity_poly.entity_id
_entity_poly.type
_entity_poly.pdbx_seq_one_letter_code
_entity_poly.pdbx_strand_id
1 'polypeptide(L)' 'MKRLIATAFDLQKFFEKRNWKFCIIGGISVQHWGEPRVTQDIDISLLTGFGGEEKYINSLLDV' A
#
# COMPACT_ATOMS: atom_id res chain seq x y z
N MET A 1 12.21 8.93 -4.05
CA MET A 1 10.82 9.29 -4.42
C MET A 1 10.30 8.54 -5.65
N LYS A 2 10.86 8.71 -6.87
CA LYS A 2 10.37 8.02 -8.09
C LYS A 2 10.16 6.51 -7.93
N ARG A 3 11.13 5.82 -7.31
CA ARG A 3 11.04 4.39 -7.00
C ARG A 3 9.88 4.05 -6.06
N LEU A 4 9.67 4.86 -5.02
CA LEU A 4 8.60 4.67 -4.03
C LEU A 4 7.22 4.77 -4.69
N ILE A 5 7.02 5.75 -5.57
CA ILE A 5 5.77 5.90 -6.33
C ILE A 5 5.54 4.70 -7.27
N ALA A 6 6.57 4.24 -7.97
CA ALA A 6 6.46 3.05 -8.81
C ALA A 6 6.11 1.79 -7.99
N THR A 7 6.75 1.60 -6.84
CA THR A 7 6.44 0.48 -5.93
C THR A 7 5.02 0.59 -5.36
N ALA A 8 4.55 1.79 -5.03
CA ALA A 8 3.17 2.00 -4.58
C ALA A 8 2.15 1.64 -5.68
N PHE A 9 2.46 1.96 -6.93
CA PHE A 9 1.64 1.59 -8.08
C PHE A 9 1.63 0.07 -8.34
N ASP A 10 2.78 -0.60 -8.17
CA ASP A 10 2.85 -2.06 -8.30
C ASP A 10 2.05 -2.75 -7.18
N LEU A 11 2.12 -2.25 -5.94
CA LEU A 11 1.29 -2.72 -4.83
C LEU A 11 -0.20 -2.50 -5.09
N GLN A 12 -0.58 -1.33 -5.62
CA GLN A 12 -1.96 -1.04 -6.01
C GLN A 12 -2.48 -2.10 -6.98
N LYS A 13 -1.73 -2.38 -8.06
CA LYS A 13 -2.10 -3.42 -9.03
C LYS A 13 -2.17 -4.81 -8.40
N PHE A 14 -1.25 -5.13 -7.50
CA PHE A 14 -1.21 -6.42 -6.82
C PHE A 14 -2.47 -6.64 -5.96
N PHE A 15 -2.96 -5.60 -5.28
CA PHE A 15 -4.21 -5.63 -4.49
C PHE A 15 -5.47 -5.59 -5.36
N GLU A 16 -5.51 -4.76 -6.41
CA GLU A 16 -6.61 -4.69 -7.37
C GLU A 16 -6.87 -6.04 -8.04
N LYS A 17 -5.81 -6.73 -8.50
CA LYS A 17 -5.91 -8.07 -9.09
C LYS A 17 -6.57 -9.10 -8.17
N ARG A 18 -6.49 -8.90 -6.85
CA ARG A 18 -7.05 -9.79 -5.82
C ARG A 18 -8.40 -9.31 -5.29
N ASN A 19 -8.93 -8.21 -5.83
CA ASN A 19 -10.14 -7.54 -5.34
C ASN A 19 -10.07 -7.18 -3.86
N TRP A 20 -8.87 -6.92 -3.34
CA TRP A 20 -8.71 -6.49 -1.97
C TRP A 20 -9.15 -5.04 -1.81
N LYS A 21 -9.77 -4.71 -0.68
CA LYS A 21 -10.18 -3.35 -0.35
C LYS A 21 -9.06 -2.70 0.47
N PHE A 22 -8.50 -1.61 -0.04
CA PHE A 22 -7.36 -0.94 0.56
C PHE A 22 -7.38 0.56 0.31
N CYS A 23 -6.53 1.29 1.03
CA CYS A 23 -6.21 2.69 0.81
C CYS A 23 -4.71 2.91 1.05
N ILE A 24 -4.02 3.52 0.10
CA ILE A 24 -2.66 4.05 0.35
C ILE A 24 -2.83 5.25 1.29
N ILE A 25 -2.03 5.30 2.35
CA ILE A 25 -2.08 6.35 3.36
C ILE A 25 -0.67 6.96 3.56
N GLY A 26 -0.48 7.70 4.65
CA GLY A 26 0.84 8.15 5.07
C GLY A 26 1.54 9.10 4.09
N GLY A 27 2.87 9.00 4.04
CA GLY A 27 3.73 10.00 3.40
C GLY A 27 3.50 10.18 1.90
N ILE A 28 3.26 9.07 1.18
CA ILE A 28 2.95 9.10 -0.24
C ILE A 28 1.63 9.83 -0.52
N SER A 29 0.62 9.63 0.32
CA SER A 29 -0.69 10.26 0.13
C SER A 29 -0.62 11.77 0.31
N VAL A 30 0.12 12.25 1.32
CA VAL A 30 0.29 13.68 1.61
C VAL A 30 0.90 14.45 0.42
N GLN A 31 1.76 13.80 -0.36
CA GLN A 31 2.39 14.41 -1.55
C GLN A 31 1.36 14.86 -2.61
N HIS A 32 0.16 14.27 -2.63
CA HIS A 32 -0.89 14.67 -3.57
C HIS A 32 -1.32 16.15 -3.40
N TRP A 33 -1.25 16.67 -2.17
CA TRP A 33 -1.60 18.05 -1.85
C TRP A 33 -0.41 19.02 -1.96
N GLY A 34 0.72 18.56 -2.50
CA GLY A 34 1.91 19.41 -2.70
C GLY A 34 2.70 19.69 -1.43
N GLU A 35 2.36 19.07 -0.30
CA GLU A 35 3.07 19.20 0.97
C GLU A 35 4.28 18.24 1.00
N PRO A 36 5.53 18.74 0.92
CA PRO A 36 6.70 17.89 0.82
C PRO A 36 6.95 17.16 2.14
N ARG A 37 6.58 15.87 2.21
CA ARG A 37 6.94 14.97 3.32
C ARG A 37 7.97 13.95 2.87
N VAL A 38 9.14 13.95 3.51
CA VAL A 38 10.15 12.91 3.31
C VAL A 38 9.62 11.60 3.90
N THR A 39 9.61 10.54 3.09
CA THR A 39 9.25 9.16 3.46
C THR A 39 10.15 8.20 2.70
N GLN A 40 10.42 7.04 3.31
CA GLN A 40 11.20 5.95 2.72
C GLN A 40 10.36 4.67 2.58
N ASP A 41 9.08 4.74 2.92
CA ASP A 41 8.13 3.65 3.03
C ASP A 41 6.79 3.96 2.34
N ILE A 42 5.94 2.95 2.25
CA ILE A 42 4.59 3.06 1.71
C ILE A 42 3.66 2.52 2.78
N ASP A 43 2.78 3.39 3.28
CA ASP A 43 1.78 3.02 4.27
C ASP A 43 0.49 2.62 3.55
N ILE A 44 -0.11 1.48 3.94
CA ILE A 44 -1.37 1.00 3.38
C ILE A 44 -2.29 0.52 4.50
N SER A 45 -3.56 0.94 4.45
CA SER A 45 -4.64 0.28 5.19
C SER A 45 -5.32 -0.75 4.30
N LEU A 46 -5.45 -1.99 4.79
CA LEU A 46 -6.05 -3.12 4.09
C LEU A 46 -7.21 -3.67 4.92
N LEU A 47 -8.40 -3.84 4.32
CA LEU A 47 -9.54 -4.41 5.00
C LEU A 47 -9.45 -5.94 4.98
N THR A 48 -9.09 -6.52 6.11
CA THR A 48 -8.88 -7.96 6.27
C THR A 48 -10.06 -8.70 6.91
N GLY A 49 -10.96 -7.96 7.58
CA GLY A 49 -11.88 -8.55 8.57
C GLY A 49 -11.15 -8.95 9.85
N PHE A 50 -11.86 -9.54 10.80
CA PHE A 50 -11.28 -10.02 12.06
C PHE A 50 -10.78 -11.47 11.91
N GLY A 51 -9.53 -11.73 12.27
CA GLY A 51 -8.95 -13.08 12.26
C GLY A 51 -8.59 -13.62 10.86
N GLY A 52 -8.68 -12.79 9.83
CA GLY A 52 -8.35 -13.13 8.44
C GLY A 52 -7.00 -12.61 7.95
N GLU A 53 -6.21 -11.98 8.82
CA GLU A 53 -5.01 -11.21 8.50
C GLU A 53 -3.91 -12.07 7.87
N GLU A 54 -3.75 -13.31 8.33
CA GLU A 54 -2.70 -14.24 7.92
C GLU A 54 -2.66 -14.46 6.40
N LYS A 55 -3.83 -14.61 5.76
CA LYS A 55 -3.93 -14.78 4.30
C LYS A 55 -3.29 -13.62 3.54
N TYR A 56 -3.48 -12.40 4.03
CA TYR A 56 -2.95 -11.19 3.40
C TYR A 56 -1.45 -11.05 3.67
N ILE A 57 -1.02 -11.37 4.90
CA ILE A 57 0.39 -11.34 5.31
C ILE A 57 1.21 -12.33 4.49
N ASN A 58 0.79 -13.60 4.43
CA ASN A 58 1.51 -14.63 3.68
C ASN A 58 1.64 -14.23 2.20
N SER A 59 0.54 -13.81 1.59
CA SER A 59 0.54 -13.33 0.20
C SER A 59 1.47 -12.14 -0.05
N LEU A 60 1.75 -11.31 0.96
CA LEU A 60 2.64 -10.14 0.86
C LEU A 60 4.10 -10.48 1.10
N LEU A 61 4.38 -11.50 1.93
CA LEU A 61 5.72 -11.98 2.22
C LEU A 61 6.25 -12.94 1.15
N ASP A 62 5.35 -13.58 0.39
CA ASP A 62 5.68 -14.49 -0.71
C ASP A 62 6.00 -13.76 -2.04
N VAL A 63 6.04 -12.41 -2.04
CA VAL A 63 6.28 -11.56 -3.23
C VAL A 63 7.74 -11.19 -3.38
#